data_AF-A0A2S3QSN1-F1
#
_entry.id   AF-A0A2S3QSN1-F1
#
_cell.length_a   1.000
_cell.length_b   1.000
_cell.length_c   1.000
_cell.angle_alpha   90.00
_cell.angle_beta   90.00
_cell.angle_gamma   90.00
#
_symmetry.space_group_name_H-M   'P 1'
#
loop_
_entity.id
_entity.type
_entity.pdbx_description
1 polymer ?
#
loop_
_entity_poly.entity_id
_entity_poly.type
_entity_poly.pdbx_seq_one_letter_code
_entity_poly.pdbx_strand_id
1 'polypeptide(L)'
;MMKNVLVYLFTLSLFVSCMEQPRSVRDIVENPSEEVGSGDNGSGGSSGGNNATDGDNETITSIPNTTAVEITQIIDPNTGSFKKKVSIPKDFRGKLHLTGLNISSLKNRVVKGRFYFGRERTPIVLDGVVGQVPGSGITEFSTINVITFDLADKKFNDIRLLYDLFDYNDYDNDTAEDVEGDATNAGLYCRGLRLEDDPTFTSSISHPYCNQAGDVCLYSYAKIKDQTLWYDEIVNAETVSKTNTPVFEQIDIEGNLLANESLETNLYKCLPDKKDSAMFQSLFGVNHPAAVGTALALGGGAYDYRGPYRIHNEDEWEIKGAAVYQSGTTPSAIFKAPLSGAADFTNIASGTQAYLFPRAGKINYQTTGIQYLGSQSPFSNRSVQTLNAAGDTYYMDGCNIRAKNYNASTGETVSSCNVTGTIELFTMEDGFEVQIAETKEIKLQLLKTGLGAKDGYDFNSLKSCSANRECGSGECCFNNRCFSRSIVGQCSDDFDSTGNLPTGNSCNSDFDCASLCCDGTTNTCRDHINNDFEQVLCSKVPNQSCVSKEFCRIEYVRQCYLIRVNDPNNALSCEKRCYSVPTFGDCVNGLCKPPITPQEPATPTTPADCSGEDVLDSPPFNLSDL
;
A
#
# COMPACT_ATOMS: atom_id res chain seq x y z
N MET A 1 -39.94 -14.61 58.57
CA MET A 1 -41.39 -14.57 58.26
C MET A 1 -41.56 -13.50 57.20
N MET A 2 -42.05 -13.67 55.97
CA MET A 2 -42.81 -14.67 55.19
C MET A 2 -42.09 -14.72 53.81
N LYS A 3 -41.78 -15.83 53.11
CA LYS A 3 -42.54 -16.99 52.59
C LYS A 3 -43.83 -16.64 51.85
N ASN A 4 -43.75 -16.49 50.52
CA ASN A 4 -44.25 -17.45 49.51
C ASN A 4 -44.63 -16.71 48.19
N VAL A 5 -43.95 -16.98 47.05
CA VAL A 5 -44.40 -17.89 45.96
C VAL A 5 -45.30 -17.13 44.96
N LEU A 6 -45.10 -17.06 43.63
CA LEU A 6 -44.95 -18.06 42.56
C LEU A 6 -44.65 -17.21 41.26
N VAL A 7 -43.58 -17.42 40.47
CA VAL A 7 -43.38 -18.36 39.34
C VAL A 7 -43.51 -17.74 37.92
N TYR A 8 -42.61 -18.20 37.03
CA TYR A 8 -42.33 -17.88 35.61
C TYR A 8 -41.36 -16.69 35.40
N LEU A 9 -40.08 -16.86 35.03
CA LEU A 9 -39.55 -17.69 33.95
C LEU A 9 -38.16 -18.28 34.33
N PHE A 10 -38.16 -19.58 34.63
CA PHE A 10 -36.97 -20.41 34.79
C PHE A 10 -36.79 -21.20 33.48
N THR A 11 -36.30 -20.53 32.44
CA THR A 11 -35.98 -21.14 31.14
C THR A 11 -34.85 -20.36 30.48
N LEU A 12 -33.59 -20.66 30.83
CA LEU A 12 -32.45 -20.75 29.90
C LEU A 12 -31.13 -21.01 30.67
N SER A 13 -31.06 -22.14 31.36
CA SER A 13 -29.78 -22.72 31.78
C SER A 13 -29.90 -24.24 31.72
N LEU A 14 -29.40 -24.81 30.61
CA LEU A 14 -28.82 -26.17 30.45
C LEU A 14 -28.98 -26.66 29.00
N PHE A 15 -27.99 -26.35 28.16
CA PHE A 15 -27.41 -27.20 27.11
C PHE A 15 -25.95 -26.70 26.98
N VAL A 16 -24.97 -27.20 27.72
CA VAL A 16 -24.25 -28.49 27.56
C VAL A 16 -23.72 -28.65 26.13
N SER A 17 -22.46 -28.19 25.95
CA SER A 17 -21.35 -28.83 25.22
C SER A 17 -21.62 -29.57 23.91
N CYS A 18 -21.11 -28.99 22.82
CA CYS A 18 -20.35 -29.66 21.76
C CYS A 18 -19.27 -28.68 21.25
N MET A 19 -18.10 -28.65 21.88
CA MET A 19 -16.88 -28.20 21.21
C MET A 19 -16.16 -29.46 20.75
N GLU A 20 -16.12 -29.68 19.43
CA GLU A 20 -15.27 -30.68 18.83
C GLU A 20 -13.81 -30.24 18.94
N GLN A 21 -12.99 -31.09 19.54
CA GLN A 21 -11.54 -30.99 19.51
C GLN A 21 -11.03 -31.24 18.08
N PRO A 22 -10.04 -30.49 17.58
CA PRO A 22 -9.29 -30.96 16.42
C PRO A 22 -8.50 -32.21 16.80
N ARG A 23 -8.95 -33.35 16.27
CA ARG A 23 -8.17 -34.60 16.25
C ARG A 23 -6.94 -34.39 15.37
N SER A 24 -5.78 -34.48 16.01
CA SER A 24 -4.53 -34.86 15.38
C SER A 24 -4.69 -36.25 14.74
N VAL A 25 -4.58 -36.30 13.42
CA VAL A 25 -4.19 -37.51 12.69
C VAL A 25 -2.93 -37.14 11.92
N ARG A 26 -1.79 -37.42 12.55
CA ARG A 26 -0.53 -37.72 11.88
C ARG A 26 -0.69 -39.11 11.27
N ASP A 27 -0.52 -39.23 9.97
CA ASP A 27 -0.03 -40.49 9.41
C ASP A 27 1.50 -40.47 9.45
N ILE A 28 2.05 -41.36 10.26
CA ILE A 28 3.47 -41.74 10.30
C ILE A 28 3.56 -43.08 9.56
N VAL A 29 4.33 -43.12 8.48
CA VAL A 29 5.00 -44.32 7.95
C VAL A 29 6.29 -43.82 7.29
N GLU A 30 7.51 -44.29 7.52
CA GLU A 30 8.22 -45.10 8.51
C GLU A 30 9.70 -44.69 8.30
N ASN A 31 10.49 -44.57 9.37
CA ASN A 31 11.95 -44.43 9.26
C ASN A 31 12.58 -45.80 8.97
N PRO A 32 13.75 -45.84 8.32
CA PRO A 32 14.97 -46.21 9.05
C PRO A 32 16.13 -45.26 8.67
N SER A 33 16.65 -44.48 9.62
CA SER A 33 17.87 -44.74 10.42
C SER A 33 19.18 -44.82 9.62
N GLU A 34 20.09 -43.87 9.87
CA GLU A 34 21.56 -44.01 10.11
C GLU A 34 22.16 -42.59 10.09
N GLU A 35 22.54 -42.00 11.23
CA GLU A 35 23.83 -42.08 11.96
C GLU A 35 24.60 -40.73 11.90
N VAL A 36 24.56 -40.06 13.05
CA VAL A 36 25.61 -39.28 13.73
C VAL A 36 26.85 -38.80 12.94
N GLY A 37 27.11 -37.49 13.01
CA GLY A 37 28.44 -36.91 12.79
C GLY A 37 28.53 -35.42 13.16
N SER A 38 29.05 -35.14 14.35
CA SER A 38 29.38 -33.79 14.86
C SER A 38 30.67 -33.21 14.25
N GLY A 39 30.83 -31.87 14.19
CA GLY A 39 32.16 -31.24 14.17
C GLY A 39 32.31 -29.88 13.48
N ASP A 40 32.34 -28.83 14.30
CA ASP A 40 33.26 -27.66 14.31
C ASP A 40 33.52 -26.71 13.09
N ASN A 41 33.31 -25.41 13.40
CA ASN A 41 34.13 -24.19 13.16
C ASN A 41 34.99 -23.97 11.90
N GLY A 42 34.84 -22.77 11.29
CA GLY A 42 35.98 -22.03 10.69
C GLY A 42 35.71 -21.09 9.49
N SER A 43 35.66 -19.78 9.76
CA SER A 43 36.22 -18.64 8.98
C SER A 43 36.47 -18.72 7.45
N GLY A 44 35.86 -17.77 6.72
CA GLY A 44 36.56 -16.83 5.81
C GLY A 44 36.94 -17.26 4.39
N GLY A 45 36.52 -16.48 3.39
CA GLY A 45 37.30 -16.28 2.15
C GLY A 45 36.58 -16.50 0.82
N SER A 46 36.56 -15.45 0.02
CA SER A 46 36.12 -15.31 -1.38
C SER A 46 36.73 -16.32 -2.38
N SER A 47 35.94 -16.78 -3.35
CA SER A 47 36.16 -16.64 -4.81
C SER A 47 35.38 -17.70 -5.61
N GLY A 48 34.95 -17.33 -6.81
CA GLY A 48 34.08 -18.12 -7.67
C GLY A 48 34.73 -19.37 -8.27
N GLY A 49 33.86 -20.30 -8.68
CA GLY A 49 34.23 -21.49 -9.44
C GLY A 49 33.00 -22.30 -9.80
N ASN A 50 32.68 -22.32 -11.09
CA ASN A 50 31.67 -23.17 -11.71
C ASN A 50 31.99 -24.64 -11.50
N ASN A 51 31.00 -25.43 -11.10
CA ASN A 51 30.86 -26.85 -11.46
C ASN A 51 29.41 -27.29 -11.20
N ALA A 52 28.56 -27.11 -12.21
CA ALA A 52 27.29 -27.80 -12.30
C ALA A 52 27.58 -29.20 -12.87
N THR A 53 27.60 -30.20 -12.01
CA THR A 53 27.51 -31.61 -12.41
C THR A 53 26.06 -31.97 -12.70
N ASP A 54 25.96 -32.74 -13.77
CA ASP A 54 24.79 -33.17 -14.52
C ASP A 54 23.86 -34.10 -13.74
N GLY A 55 22.56 -33.98 -14.02
CA GLY A 55 21.58 -35.06 -13.99
C GLY A 55 21.04 -35.52 -12.64
N ASP A 56 19.92 -34.94 -12.22
CA ASP A 56 18.79 -35.80 -11.87
C ASP A 56 17.45 -35.18 -12.31
N ASN A 57 16.68 -36.05 -12.93
CA ASN A 57 15.58 -35.76 -13.83
C ASN A 57 14.27 -35.71 -13.02
N GLU A 58 13.96 -34.57 -12.39
CA GLU A 58 12.59 -34.31 -11.95
C GLU A 58 11.78 -33.71 -13.09
N THR A 59 10.91 -34.56 -13.63
CA THR A 59 9.88 -34.23 -14.60
C THR A 59 9.04 -33.05 -14.10
N ILE A 60 9.33 -31.86 -14.61
CA ILE A 60 8.45 -30.68 -14.48
C ILE A 60 7.19 -30.96 -15.30
N THR A 61 6.19 -31.59 -14.69
CA THR A 61 4.84 -31.63 -15.25
C THR A 61 4.15 -30.31 -14.92
N SER A 62 4.08 -29.45 -15.94
CA SER A 62 3.21 -28.27 -16.14
C SER A 62 3.88 -26.90 -16.08
N ILE A 63 3.99 -26.26 -17.25
CA ILE A 63 4.02 -24.81 -17.49
C ILE A 63 3.23 -24.58 -18.81
N PRO A 64 2.55 -23.44 -19.04
CA PRO A 64 1.23 -23.09 -18.51
C PRO A 64 0.22 -22.77 -19.64
N ASN A 65 -1.07 -23.03 -19.43
CA ASN A 65 -2.13 -22.57 -20.34
C ASN A 65 -2.67 -21.20 -19.91
N THR A 66 -2.68 -20.25 -20.86
CA THR A 66 -3.21 -18.87 -20.84
C THR A 66 -2.33 -17.79 -20.20
N THR A 67 -2.17 -16.67 -20.91
CA THR A 67 -1.58 -15.43 -20.39
C THR A 67 -2.40 -14.96 -19.20
N ALA A 68 -1.92 -15.23 -17.99
CA ALA A 68 -2.62 -14.90 -16.75
C ALA A 68 -2.93 -13.40 -16.66
N VAL A 69 -4.12 -13.07 -16.17
CA VAL A 69 -4.49 -11.68 -15.89
C VAL A 69 -3.76 -11.23 -14.64
N GLU A 70 -3.19 -10.03 -14.67
CA GLU A 70 -2.51 -9.42 -13.53
C GLU A 70 -3.09 -8.03 -13.27
N ILE A 71 -3.28 -7.69 -12.00
CA ILE A 71 -3.69 -6.36 -11.57
C ILE A 71 -2.47 -5.64 -11.00
N THR A 72 -2.13 -4.50 -11.58
CA THR A 72 -0.89 -3.80 -11.23
C THR A 72 -1.12 -2.43 -10.62
N GLN A 73 -2.25 -1.77 -10.93
CA GLN A 73 -2.50 -0.39 -10.51
C GLN A 73 -4.00 -0.07 -10.36
N ILE A 74 -4.25 1.03 -9.66
CA ILE A 74 -5.54 1.70 -9.48
C ILE A 74 -5.44 3.09 -10.11
N ILE A 75 -6.47 3.53 -10.83
CA ILE A 75 -6.57 4.93 -11.23
C ILE A 75 -7.11 5.72 -10.05
N ASP A 76 -6.32 6.67 -9.54
CA ASP A 76 -6.69 7.51 -8.40
C ASP A 76 -7.85 8.44 -8.79
N PRO A 77 -9.02 8.33 -8.15
CA PRO A 77 -10.16 9.18 -8.47
C PRO A 77 -10.00 10.63 -7.98
N ASN A 78 -8.97 10.95 -7.20
CA ASN A 78 -8.63 12.31 -6.78
C ASN A 78 -7.72 13.04 -7.77
N THR A 79 -7.02 12.33 -8.65
CA THR A 79 -6.00 12.94 -9.54
C THR A 79 -6.05 12.44 -10.97
N GLY A 80 -6.71 11.31 -11.23
CA GLY A 80 -6.68 10.60 -12.50
C GLY A 80 -5.33 9.93 -12.81
N SER A 81 -4.41 9.83 -11.85
CA SER A 81 -3.09 9.21 -12.03
C SER A 81 -3.10 7.72 -11.69
N PHE A 82 -2.14 6.97 -12.22
CA PHE A 82 -2.02 5.53 -11.99
C PHE A 82 -1.13 5.25 -10.77
N LYS A 83 -1.69 4.62 -9.74
CA LYS A 83 -1.02 4.37 -8.46
C LYS A 83 -1.18 2.93 -7.97
N LYS A 84 -0.17 2.44 -7.25
CA LYS A 84 -0.28 1.21 -6.45
C LYS A 84 -1.13 1.42 -5.19
N LYS A 85 -1.06 2.61 -4.57
CA LYS A 85 -1.91 2.99 -3.44
C LYS A 85 -2.83 4.14 -3.82
N VAL A 86 -4.11 4.03 -3.47
CA VAL A 86 -5.10 5.10 -3.60
C VAL A 86 -5.87 5.26 -2.29
N SER A 87 -6.11 6.51 -1.87
CA SER A 87 -6.91 6.84 -0.71
C SER A 87 -8.22 7.52 -1.12
N ILE A 88 -9.36 6.99 -0.67
CA ILE A 88 -10.69 7.55 -0.93
C ILE A 88 -11.52 7.63 0.36
N PRO A 89 -12.48 8.55 0.46
CA PRO A 89 -13.40 8.53 1.59
C PRO A 89 -14.32 7.31 1.51
N LYS A 90 -14.70 6.74 2.66
CA LYS A 90 -15.58 5.57 2.70
C LYS A 90 -16.99 5.81 2.12
N ASP A 91 -17.41 7.07 2.00
CA ASP A 91 -18.67 7.46 1.35
C ASP A 91 -18.53 7.82 -0.14
N PHE A 92 -17.42 7.44 -0.77
CA PHE A 92 -17.18 7.62 -2.20
C PHE A 92 -18.29 7.02 -3.06
N ARG A 93 -18.70 7.78 -4.10
CA ARG A 93 -19.82 7.46 -5.00
C ARG A 93 -19.44 7.35 -6.47
N GLY A 94 -18.16 7.52 -6.79
CA GLY A 94 -17.68 7.52 -8.16
C GLY A 94 -17.41 6.12 -8.70
N LYS A 95 -16.57 6.06 -9.73
CA LYS A 95 -16.07 4.80 -10.30
C LYS A 95 -14.66 4.52 -9.80
N LEU A 96 -14.40 3.27 -9.48
CA LEU A 96 -13.06 2.77 -9.16
C LEU A 96 -12.55 1.96 -10.34
N HIS A 97 -11.33 2.25 -10.81
CA HIS A 97 -10.76 1.57 -11.96
C HIS A 97 -9.48 0.83 -11.57
N LEU A 98 -9.43 -0.46 -11.91
CA LEU A 98 -8.23 -1.28 -11.83
C LEU A 98 -7.66 -1.51 -13.23
N THR A 99 -6.34 -1.49 -13.35
CA THR A 99 -5.63 -1.77 -14.61
C THR A 99 -4.52 -2.80 -14.38
N GLY A 100 -4.07 -3.42 -15.47
CA GLY A 100 -2.96 -4.35 -15.47
C GLY A 100 -2.83 -5.12 -16.78
N LEU A 101 -2.21 -6.28 -16.72
CA LEU A 101 -1.85 -7.08 -17.89
C LEU A 101 -3.00 -8.02 -18.27
N ASN A 102 -3.17 -8.24 -19.57
CA ASN A 102 -4.14 -9.18 -20.15
C ASN A 102 -5.61 -8.95 -19.76
N ILE A 103 -5.98 -7.77 -19.24
CA ILE A 103 -7.36 -7.41 -18.85
C ILE A 103 -8.34 -7.53 -20.04
N SER A 104 -7.87 -7.31 -21.27
CA SER A 104 -8.67 -7.47 -22.50
C SER A 104 -9.23 -8.88 -22.70
N SER A 105 -8.59 -9.92 -22.13
CA SER A 105 -9.08 -11.30 -22.18
C SER A 105 -10.42 -11.49 -21.44
N LEU A 106 -10.78 -10.56 -20.54
CA LEU A 106 -11.97 -10.64 -19.71
C LEU A 106 -13.21 -9.98 -20.32
N LYS A 107 -13.12 -9.38 -21.53
CA LYS A 107 -14.22 -8.58 -22.13
C LYS A 107 -15.57 -9.31 -22.23
N ASN A 108 -15.56 -10.63 -22.35
CA ASN A 108 -16.77 -11.45 -22.49
C ASN A 108 -17.17 -12.17 -21.18
N ARG A 109 -16.54 -11.83 -20.04
CA ARG A 109 -16.78 -12.46 -18.74
C ARG A 109 -17.41 -11.47 -17.77
N VAL A 110 -18.24 -11.98 -16.86
CA VAL A 110 -18.74 -11.20 -15.73
C VAL A 110 -17.67 -11.21 -14.65
N VAL A 111 -17.00 -10.07 -14.46
CA VAL A 111 -15.90 -9.97 -13.49
C VAL A 111 -16.44 -9.43 -12.18
N LYS A 112 -16.08 -10.06 -11.06
CA LYS A 112 -16.30 -9.56 -9.72
C LYS A 112 -14.97 -9.25 -9.06
N GLY A 113 -14.93 -8.15 -8.31
CA GLY A 113 -13.76 -7.75 -7.52
C GLY A 113 -14.06 -7.91 -6.04
N ARG A 114 -13.23 -8.65 -5.32
CA ARG A 114 -13.32 -8.82 -3.88
C ARG A 114 -12.17 -8.10 -3.20
N PHE A 115 -12.51 -7.15 -2.33
CA PHE A 115 -11.58 -6.30 -1.60
C PHE A 115 -11.58 -6.73 -0.13
N TYR A 116 -10.46 -7.27 0.35
CA TYR A 116 -10.34 -7.74 1.73
C TYR A 116 -9.75 -6.65 2.61
N PHE A 117 -10.58 -6.04 3.46
CA PHE A 117 -10.17 -4.91 4.30
C PHE A 117 -9.64 -5.33 5.67
N GLY A 118 -8.49 -4.74 6.01
CA GLY A 118 -7.83 -4.87 7.31
C GLY A 118 -7.30 -6.26 7.61
N ARG A 119 -6.75 -6.39 8.81
CA ARG A 119 -6.22 -7.62 9.40
C ARG A 119 -7.28 -8.72 9.52
N GLU A 120 -8.52 -8.31 9.71
CA GLU A 120 -9.70 -9.18 9.77
C GLU A 120 -10.12 -9.68 8.38
N ARG A 121 -9.51 -9.18 7.29
CA ARG A 121 -9.80 -9.53 5.89
C ARG A 121 -11.29 -9.53 5.58
N THR A 122 -12.00 -8.48 5.98
CA THR A 122 -13.44 -8.35 5.74
C THR A 122 -13.69 -8.14 4.24
N PRO A 123 -14.36 -9.05 3.52
CA PRO A 123 -14.51 -8.95 2.07
C PRO A 123 -15.66 -8.02 1.69
N ILE A 124 -15.41 -7.16 0.71
CA ILE A 124 -16.45 -6.44 -0.04
C ILE A 124 -16.37 -6.86 -1.49
N VAL A 125 -17.49 -7.38 -2.01
CA VAL A 125 -17.60 -7.81 -3.40
C VAL A 125 -18.28 -6.71 -4.21
N LEU A 126 -17.66 -6.35 -5.32
CA LEU A 126 -18.13 -5.37 -6.29
C LEU A 126 -18.30 -6.03 -7.66
N ASP A 127 -19.33 -5.63 -8.38
CA ASP A 127 -19.51 -6.02 -9.77
C ASP A 127 -18.62 -5.13 -10.65
N GLY A 128 -17.80 -5.76 -11.47
CA GLY A 128 -16.84 -5.12 -12.36
C GLY A 128 -17.24 -5.25 -13.83
N VAL A 129 -17.05 -4.19 -14.59
CA VAL A 129 -17.21 -4.20 -16.05
C VAL A 129 -15.88 -3.90 -16.70
N VAL A 130 -15.48 -4.72 -17.67
CA VAL A 130 -14.29 -4.46 -18.47
C VAL A 130 -14.61 -3.34 -19.45
N GLY A 131 -13.93 -2.22 -19.25
CA GLY A 131 -14.04 -1.03 -20.08
C GLY A 131 -12.70 -0.67 -20.71
N GLN A 132 -12.73 0.41 -21.46
CA GLN A 132 -11.55 1.01 -22.06
C GLN A 132 -11.46 2.46 -21.58
N VAL A 133 -10.30 2.85 -21.06
CA VAL A 133 -9.94 4.25 -20.80
C VAL A 133 -9.01 4.77 -21.87
N PRO A 134 -9.04 6.05 -22.28
CA PRO A 134 -8.04 6.61 -23.17
C PRO A 134 -6.71 6.49 -22.46
N GLY A 135 -5.92 5.51 -22.89
CA GLY A 135 -4.49 5.55 -22.71
C GLY A 135 -3.93 6.63 -23.62
N SER A 136 -2.76 7.13 -23.31
CA SER A 136 -1.98 7.90 -24.27
C SER A 136 -0.82 7.06 -24.75
N GLY A 137 -0.80 6.83 -26.07
CA GLY A 137 0.19 6.08 -26.82
C GLY A 137 -0.10 6.15 -28.32
N ILE A 138 0.51 7.13 -28.99
CA ILE A 138 0.71 7.29 -30.45
C ILE A 138 -0.48 7.84 -31.28
N THR A 139 -1.74 7.60 -30.90
CA THR A 139 -2.90 8.30 -31.51
C THR A 139 -3.87 8.79 -30.43
N GLU A 140 -4.71 9.78 -30.73
CA GLU A 140 -5.79 10.25 -29.84
C GLU A 140 -6.83 9.15 -29.45
N PHE A 141 -6.54 7.87 -29.75
CA PHE A 141 -7.42 6.71 -29.61
C PHE A 141 -6.79 5.49 -28.91
N SER A 142 -5.56 5.57 -28.38
CA SER A 142 -5.02 4.43 -27.60
C SER A 142 -5.90 4.19 -26.37
N THR A 143 -6.34 2.96 -26.15
CA THR A 143 -7.20 2.62 -25.02
C THR A 143 -6.53 1.60 -24.10
N ILE A 144 -6.47 1.91 -22.81
CA ILE A 144 -6.08 0.96 -21.75
C ILE A 144 -7.33 0.21 -21.32
N ASN A 145 -7.25 -1.12 -21.29
CA ASN A 145 -8.35 -1.93 -20.75
C ASN A 145 -8.32 -1.85 -19.23
N VAL A 146 -9.45 -1.50 -18.64
CA VAL A 146 -9.60 -1.40 -17.18
C VAL A 146 -10.80 -2.21 -16.73
N ILE A 147 -10.79 -2.62 -15.47
CA ILE A 147 -11.98 -3.12 -14.79
C ILE A 147 -12.55 -1.96 -13.98
N THR A 148 -13.81 -1.62 -14.27
CA THR A 148 -14.52 -0.53 -13.63
C THR A 148 -15.53 -1.07 -12.64
N PHE A 149 -15.44 -0.61 -11.40
CA PHE A 149 -16.43 -0.86 -10.36
C PHE A 149 -17.25 0.40 -10.11
N ASP A 150 -18.57 0.25 -10.09
CA ASP A 150 -19.49 1.34 -9.77
C ASP A 150 -19.75 1.39 -8.26
N LEU A 151 -19.45 2.53 -7.64
CA LEU A 151 -19.62 2.77 -6.21
C LEU A 151 -20.74 3.78 -5.93
N ALA A 152 -21.64 4.07 -6.87
CA ALA A 152 -22.75 5.02 -6.68
C ALA A 152 -23.59 4.76 -5.42
N ASP A 153 -23.73 3.49 -5.04
CA ASP A 153 -24.42 2.98 -3.85
C ASP A 153 -23.63 3.13 -2.54
N LYS A 154 -22.40 3.67 -2.58
CA LYS A 154 -21.48 3.79 -1.45
C LYS A 154 -21.17 2.46 -0.77
N LYS A 155 -20.70 1.48 -1.53
CA LYS A 155 -20.46 0.11 -1.04
C LYS A 155 -19.49 0.02 0.16
N PHE A 156 -18.71 1.07 0.43
CA PHE A 156 -17.76 1.14 1.55
C PHE A 156 -18.27 1.92 2.78
N ASN A 157 -19.46 2.53 2.72
CA ASN A 157 -19.93 3.49 3.74
C ASN A 157 -19.99 2.90 5.15
N ASP A 158 -20.38 1.63 5.24
CA ASP A 158 -20.62 0.94 6.50
C ASP A 158 -19.36 0.24 7.05
N ILE A 159 -18.24 0.31 6.31
CA ILE A 159 -16.96 -0.17 6.82
C ILE A 159 -16.54 0.68 8.00
N ARG A 160 -16.14 -0.01 9.08
CA ARG A 160 -15.55 0.61 10.26
C ARG A 160 -14.09 0.95 9.99
N LEU A 161 -13.70 2.17 10.33
CA LEU A 161 -12.32 2.64 10.24
C LEU A 161 -11.60 2.33 11.57
N LEU A 162 -11.21 1.06 11.72
CA LEU A 162 -10.64 0.55 12.97
C LEU A 162 -9.16 0.83 13.14
N TYR A 163 -8.49 1.32 12.10
CA TYR A 163 -7.05 1.52 12.04
C TYR A 163 -6.71 3.00 11.99
N ASP A 164 -5.43 3.30 12.18
CA ASP A 164 -4.94 4.66 12.27
C ASP A 164 -3.97 4.96 11.11
N LEU A 165 -4.06 6.19 10.61
CA LEU A 165 -3.31 6.71 9.48
C LEU A 165 -2.01 7.34 9.99
N PHE A 166 -0.89 6.89 9.45
CA PHE A 166 0.44 7.37 9.79
C PHE A 166 1.00 8.21 8.66
N ASP A 167 1.74 9.24 9.04
CA ASP A 167 2.38 10.22 8.19
C ASP A 167 3.87 9.96 8.11
N TYR A 168 4.26 9.30 7.01
CA TYR A 168 5.64 8.95 6.69
C TYR A 168 6.28 9.89 5.67
N ASN A 169 5.70 11.08 5.47
CA ASN A 169 6.39 12.12 4.72
C ASN A 169 7.67 12.52 5.46
N ASP A 170 8.71 12.75 4.68
CA ASP A 170 9.99 13.17 5.21
C ASP A 170 9.97 14.68 5.50
N TYR A 171 10.31 15.03 6.74
CA TYR A 171 10.38 16.40 7.23
C TYR A 171 11.78 16.74 7.71
N ASP A 172 12.81 16.08 7.16
CA ASP A 172 14.17 15.81 7.68
C ASP A 172 14.97 16.93 8.38
N ASN A 173 14.43 18.15 8.45
CA ASN A 173 14.99 19.23 9.26
C ASN A 173 14.12 19.72 10.44
N ASP A 174 12.93 19.17 10.70
CA ASP A 174 11.93 19.71 11.66
C ASP A 174 11.63 21.24 11.45
N THR A 175 12.16 21.82 10.37
CA THR A 175 11.97 23.18 9.84
C THR A 175 11.07 23.20 8.62
N ALA A 176 10.55 22.05 8.19
CA ALA A 176 9.58 22.00 7.11
C ALA A 176 8.44 22.98 7.42
N GLU A 177 8.26 23.98 6.55
CA GLU A 177 7.28 25.04 6.79
C GLU A 177 5.85 24.54 6.63
N ASP A 178 5.67 23.44 5.90
CA ASP A 178 4.38 22.83 5.60
C ASP A 178 4.35 21.35 6.02
N VAL A 179 3.54 21.06 7.03
CA VAL A 179 3.15 19.69 7.40
C VAL A 179 2.00 19.22 6.54
N GLU A 180 1.89 17.90 6.36
CA GLU A 180 0.83 17.36 5.53
C GLU A 180 -0.54 17.55 6.21
N GLY A 181 -1.48 18.13 5.46
CA GLY A 181 -2.86 18.36 5.88
C GLY A 181 -3.89 17.61 5.02
N ASP A 182 -3.48 17.07 3.88
CA ASP A 182 -4.28 16.27 2.98
C ASP A 182 -4.19 14.79 3.34
N ALA A 183 -5.29 14.24 3.86
CA ALA A 183 -5.41 12.83 4.23
C ALA A 183 -5.29 11.86 3.02
N THR A 184 -5.33 12.35 1.79
CA THR A 184 -5.16 11.55 0.57
C THR A 184 -3.72 11.45 0.08
N ASN A 185 -2.78 12.15 0.73
CA ASN A 185 -1.38 12.19 0.36
C ASN A 185 -0.74 10.78 0.31
N ALA A 186 0.14 10.56 -0.67
CA ALA A 186 0.76 9.27 -0.96
C ALA A 186 1.78 8.81 0.10
N GLY A 187 2.30 9.71 0.94
CA GLY A 187 3.13 9.43 2.11
C GLY A 187 2.35 8.97 3.35
N LEU A 188 1.01 8.92 3.29
CA LEU A 188 0.18 8.48 4.41
C LEU A 188 -0.22 7.00 4.32
N TYR A 189 -0.04 6.24 5.39
CA TYR A 189 -0.23 4.79 5.40
C TYR A 189 -1.13 4.34 6.54
N CYS A 190 -2.17 3.58 6.20
CA CYS A 190 -3.07 3.00 7.17
C CYS A 190 -2.47 1.71 7.75
N ARG A 191 -2.17 1.70 9.04
CA ARG A 191 -1.61 0.53 9.73
C ARG A 191 -2.70 -0.44 10.14
N GLY A 192 -3.09 -1.31 9.21
CA GLY A 192 -4.22 -2.21 9.40
C GLY A 192 -4.03 -3.62 8.89
N LEU A 193 -2.85 -4.01 8.42
CA LEU A 193 -2.63 -5.29 7.74
C LEU A 193 -1.82 -6.27 8.57
N ARG A 194 -1.96 -7.56 8.25
CA ARG A 194 -0.99 -8.58 8.66
C ARG A 194 0.32 -8.36 7.93
N LEU A 195 1.44 -8.78 8.52
CA LEU A 195 2.75 -8.62 7.90
C LEU A 195 2.85 -9.28 6.51
N GLU A 196 2.21 -10.44 6.34
CA GLU A 196 2.15 -11.18 5.06
C GLU A 196 1.35 -10.48 3.95
N ASP A 197 0.61 -9.42 4.29
CA ASP A 197 -0.15 -8.60 3.35
C ASP A 197 0.47 -7.20 3.20
N ASP A 198 1.62 -6.93 3.82
CA ASP A 198 2.33 -5.65 3.74
C ASP A 198 3.41 -5.69 2.65
N PRO A 199 3.21 -5.08 1.48
CA PRO A 199 4.17 -5.12 0.38
C PRO A 199 5.41 -4.24 0.63
N THR A 200 5.45 -3.49 1.74
CA THR A 200 6.60 -2.67 2.10
C THR A 200 7.64 -3.45 2.91
N PHE A 201 7.27 -4.61 3.44
CA PHE A 201 8.15 -5.49 4.20
C PHE A 201 8.62 -6.68 3.36
N THR A 202 9.94 -6.87 3.28
CA THR A 202 10.54 -8.01 2.59
C THR A 202 11.01 -9.05 3.60
N SER A 203 10.16 -10.04 3.87
CA SER A 203 10.51 -11.14 4.77
C SER A 203 11.61 -12.03 4.21
N SER A 204 12.47 -12.57 5.07
CA SER A 204 13.41 -13.64 4.72
C SER A 204 13.48 -14.68 5.85
N ILE A 205 14.08 -15.85 5.59
CA ILE A 205 14.20 -16.91 6.59
C ILE A 205 14.92 -16.42 7.86
N SER A 206 15.97 -15.61 7.70
CA SER A 206 16.71 -15.01 8.82
C SER A 206 16.05 -13.78 9.43
N HIS A 207 15.04 -13.22 8.74
CA HIS A 207 14.35 -12.00 9.14
C HIS A 207 12.85 -12.09 8.78
N PRO A 208 12.09 -12.93 9.51
CA PRO A 208 10.68 -13.20 9.18
C PRO A 208 9.70 -12.18 9.79
N TYR A 209 10.17 -11.27 10.64
CA TYR A 209 9.33 -10.32 11.38
C TYR A 209 9.85 -8.90 11.23
N CYS A 210 8.94 -7.92 11.21
CA CYS A 210 9.28 -6.50 11.31
C CYS A 210 9.58 -6.14 12.78
N ASN A 211 10.81 -6.40 13.23
CA ASN A 211 11.21 -6.23 14.63
C ASN A 211 12.62 -5.65 14.87
N GLN A 212 13.38 -5.40 13.81
CA GLN A 212 14.73 -4.84 13.87
C GLN A 212 14.69 -3.34 13.57
N ALA A 213 15.70 -2.62 14.05
CA ALA A 213 15.80 -1.19 13.85
C ALA A 213 15.96 -0.88 12.35
N GLY A 214 15.07 -0.04 11.81
CA GLY A 214 15.08 0.35 10.40
C GLY A 214 14.24 -0.54 9.47
N ASP A 215 13.56 -1.56 10.00
CA ASP A 215 12.60 -2.33 9.21
C ASP A 215 11.47 -1.42 8.69
N VAL A 216 11.08 -1.63 7.44
CA VAL A 216 10.01 -0.88 6.78
C VAL A 216 8.81 -1.81 6.64
N CYS A 217 7.73 -1.52 7.37
CA CYS A 217 6.48 -2.27 7.32
C CYS A 217 5.31 -1.31 7.56
N LEU A 218 5.05 -0.44 6.58
CA LEU A 218 4.24 0.77 6.71
C LEU A 218 2.73 0.50 6.86
N TYR A 219 2.24 -0.67 6.41
CA TYR A 219 0.83 -1.05 6.57
C TYR A 219 0.61 -2.04 7.72
N SER A 220 1.68 -2.63 8.23
CA SER A 220 1.64 -3.62 9.29
C SER A 220 0.96 -3.05 10.54
N TYR A 221 0.02 -3.83 11.06
CA TYR A 221 -0.89 -3.41 12.11
C TYR A 221 -0.16 -2.92 13.34
N ALA A 222 -0.51 -1.71 13.74
CA ALA A 222 -0.30 -1.16 15.06
C ALA A 222 -1.39 -0.12 15.33
N LYS A 223 -1.79 -0.01 16.59
CA LYS A 223 -2.90 0.88 16.96
C LYS A 223 -2.59 1.71 18.19
N ILE A 224 -2.60 3.03 18.01
CA ILE A 224 -2.42 4.00 19.08
C ILE A 224 -3.55 5.03 19.05
N LYS A 225 -3.93 5.55 20.21
CA LYS A 225 -4.89 6.66 20.30
C LYS A 225 -4.33 7.75 21.17
N ASP A 226 -4.68 9.00 20.87
CA ASP A 226 -4.44 10.08 21.82
C ASP A 226 -5.17 9.77 23.14
N GLN A 227 -4.52 10.08 24.26
CA GLN A 227 -5.08 9.92 25.59
C GLN A 227 -4.78 11.14 26.45
N THR A 228 -5.48 11.23 27.58
CA THR A 228 -5.18 12.21 28.62
C THR A 228 -4.60 11.53 29.85
N LEU A 229 -4.52 12.24 30.97
CA LEU A 229 -4.04 11.67 32.23
C LEU A 229 -4.93 10.51 32.68
N TRP A 230 -4.30 9.49 33.24
CA TRP A 230 -5.01 8.36 33.81
C TRP A 230 -5.54 8.69 35.20
N TYR A 231 -6.68 8.13 35.56
CA TYR A 231 -7.25 8.23 36.89
C TYR A 231 -7.90 6.91 37.26
N ASP A 232 -8.02 6.66 38.55
CA ASP A 232 -8.67 5.48 39.07
C ASP A 232 -10.11 5.80 39.47
N GLU A 233 -11.05 4.98 39.01
CA GLU A 233 -12.46 5.08 39.36
C GLU A 233 -12.92 3.77 39.99
N ILE A 234 -13.77 3.86 41.02
CA ILE A 234 -14.39 2.68 41.63
C ILE A 234 -15.66 2.33 40.85
N VAL A 235 -15.61 1.25 40.07
CA VAL A 235 -16.74 0.71 39.33
C VAL A 235 -17.11 -0.64 39.96
N ASN A 236 -18.35 -0.78 40.45
CA ASN A 236 -18.81 -2.03 41.09
C ASN A 236 -17.90 -2.54 42.23
N ALA A 237 -17.35 -1.62 43.04
CA ALA A 237 -16.39 -1.91 44.12
C ALA A 237 -15.00 -2.41 43.66
N GLU A 238 -14.70 -2.34 42.36
CA GLU A 238 -13.35 -2.57 41.81
C GLU A 238 -12.73 -1.25 41.36
N THR A 239 -11.44 -1.07 41.64
CA THR A 239 -10.68 0.06 41.12
C THR A 239 -10.31 -0.22 39.67
N VAL A 240 -10.83 0.60 38.77
CA VAL A 240 -10.55 0.53 37.33
C VAL A 240 -9.79 1.79 36.93
N SER A 241 -8.60 1.59 36.37
CA SER A 241 -7.81 2.69 35.80
C SER A 241 -8.38 3.07 34.43
N LYS A 242 -8.66 4.36 34.24
CA LYS A 242 -9.25 4.93 33.03
C LYS A 242 -8.44 6.12 32.54
N THR A 243 -8.64 6.47 31.29
CA THR A 243 -8.15 7.71 30.66
C THR A 243 -9.22 8.22 29.70
N ASN A 244 -9.22 9.51 29.42
CA ASN A 244 -10.14 10.11 28.45
C ASN A 244 -9.49 10.15 27.06
N THR A 245 -10.33 10.09 26.02
CA THR A 245 -9.95 10.54 24.69
C THR A 245 -10.02 12.07 24.68
N PRO A 246 -8.99 12.78 24.23
CA PRO A 246 -9.06 14.23 24.13
C PRO A 246 -10.11 14.64 23.09
N VAL A 247 -10.97 15.57 23.47
CA VAL A 247 -12.08 16.10 22.64
C VAL A 247 -12.06 17.62 22.55
N PHE A 248 -11.18 18.27 23.29
CA PHE A 248 -10.99 19.72 23.26
C PHE A 248 -9.61 20.07 22.72
N GLU A 249 -9.58 21.09 21.86
CA GLU A 249 -8.33 21.72 21.47
C GLU A 249 -7.69 22.46 22.65
N GLN A 250 -6.39 22.68 22.59
CA GLN A 250 -5.60 23.42 23.58
C GLN A 250 -5.77 24.93 23.40
N ILE A 251 -7.02 25.38 23.43
CA ILE A 251 -7.45 26.78 23.34
C ILE A 251 -8.15 27.19 24.64
N ASP A 252 -8.28 28.48 24.87
CA ASP A 252 -9.15 29.05 25.91
C ASP A 252 -10.61 28.98 25.44
N ILE A 253 -11.33 27.93 25.86
CA ILE A 253 -12.73 27.68 25.53
C ILE A 253 -13.65 28.45 26.49
N GLU A 254 -13.20 28.69 27.72
CA GLU A 254 -13.97 29.36 28.78
C GLU A 254 -13.92 30.89 28.69
N GLY A 255 -13.03 31.44 27.86
CA GLY A 255 -12.88 32.89 27.61
C GLY A 255 -12.18 33.64 28.76
N ASN A 256 -11.46 32.92 29.63
CA ASN A 256 -10.86 33.46 30.86
C ASN A 256 -9.34 33.33 30.89
N LEU A 257 -8.69 33.29 29.72
CA LEU A 257 -7.28 32.94 29.52
C LEU A 257 -7.01 31.45 29.73
N LEU A 258 -6.10 30.90 28.93
CA LEU A 258 -5.78 29.46 28.97
C LEU A 258 -5.30 29.01 30.34
N ALA A 259 -4.54 29.86 31.04
CA ALA A 259 -3.98 29.56 32.36
C ALA A 259 -5.03 29.44 33.48
N ASN A 260 -6.25 29.95 33.27
CA ASN A 260 -7.33 29.92 34.27
C ASN A 260 -8.43 28.92 33.92
N GLU A 261 -8.25 28.13 32.86
CA GLU A 261 -9.24 27.10 32.55
C GLU A 261 -9.39 26.08 33.68
N SER A 262 -10.61 25.59 33.84
CA SER A 262 -10.89 24.55 34.83
C SER A 262 -10.07 23.29 34.57
N LEU A 263 -9.69 22.61 35.65
CA LEU A 263 -9.02 21.31 35.56
C LEU A 263 -9.90 20.28 34.82
N GLU A 264 -11.22 20.36 34.99
CA GLU A 264 -12.18 19.49 34.30
C GLU A 264 -12.05 19.61 32.78
N THR A 265 -12.01 20.83 32.24
CA THR A 265 -11.79 21.07 30.80
C THR A 265 -10.40 20.61 30.36
N ASN A 266 -9.35 20.95 31.13
CA ASN A 266 -7.97 20.59 30.81
C ASN A 266 -7.72 19.06 30.77
N LEU A 267 -8.48 18.26 31.52
CA LEU A 267 -8.39 16.79 31.51
C LEU A 267 -8.96 16.13 30.24
N TYR A 268 -9.58 16.91 29.34
CA TYR A 268 -10.05 16.49 28.01
C TYR A 268 -9.28 17.14 26.87
N LYS A 269 -8.20 17.87 27.18
CA LYS A 269 -7.27 18.42 26.19
C LYS A 269 -6.13 17.44 25.91
N CYS A 270 -5.52 17.61 24.74
CA CYS A 270 -4.34 16.85 24.34
C CYS A 270 -3.20 16.99 25.35
N LEU A 271 -2.41 15.92 25.51
CA LEU A 271 -1.11 15.99 26.19
C LEU A 271 -0.02 16.40 25.20
N PRO A 272 1.08 17.02 25.67
CA PRO A 272 2.23 17.32 24.81
C PRO A 272 2.81 16.04 24.19
N ASP A 273 3.09 16.09 22.89
CA ASP A 273 3.64 14.96 22.12
C ASP A 273 5.15 14.72 22.37
N LYS A 274 5.77 15.56 23.19
CA LYS A 274 7.17 15.48 23.62
C LYS A 274 7.31 16.12 24.99
N LYS A 275 8.51 16.07 25.58
CA LYS A 275 8.79 16.75 26.85
C LYS A 275 8.73 18.28 26.69
N ASP A 276 7.54 18.84 26.84
CA ASP A 276 7.26 20.27 26.81
C ASP A 276 6.70 20.74 28.15
N SER A 277 7.61 21.13 29.06
CA SER A 277 7.24 21.59 30.40
C SER A 277 6.40 22.86 30.40
N ALA A 278 6.63 23.78 29.46
CA ALA A 278 5.90 25.04 29.40
C ALA A 278 4.44 24.80 29.02
N MET A 279 4.24 23.94 28.01
CA MET A 279 2.93 23.52 27.56
C MET A 279 2.16 22.75 28.65
N PHE A 280 2.81 21.76 29.29
CA PHE A 280 2.20 20.99 30.38
C PHE A 280 1.83 21.87 31.57
N GLN A 281 2.71 22.80 31.94
CA GLN A 281 2.46 23.75 33.02
C GLN A 281 1.30 24.70 32.70
N SER A 282 1.15 25.10 31.44
CA SER A 282 0.03 25.94 31.02
C SER A 282 -1.33 25.25 31.14
N LEU A 283 -1.37 23.91 31.00
CA LEU A 283 -2.60 23.11 31.12
C LEU A 283 -2.90 22.65 32.55
N PHE A 284 -1.88 22.28 33.32
CA PHE A 284 -2.07 21.60 34.61
C PHE A 284 -1.44 22.32 35.81
N GLY A 285 -0.72 23.43 35.60
CA GLY A 285 -0.07 24.20 36.67
C GLY A 285 1.13 23.49 37.33
N VAL A 286 1.58 22.37 36.78
CA VAL A 286 2.72 21.57 37.28
C VAL A 286 3.74 21.30 36.18
N ASN A 287 4.97 20.93 36.54
CA ASN A 287 6.00 20.58 35.56
C ASN A 287 5.66 19.26 34.84
N HIS A 288 6.04 19.16 33.56
CA HIS A 288 5.91 17.91 32.81
C HIS A 288 6.70 16.78 33.52
N PRO A 289 6.09 15.60 33.74
CA PRO A 289 6.76 14.45 34.35
C PRO A 289 7.99 13.99 33.57
N ALA A 290 9.03 13.54 34.28
CA ALA A 290 10.22 13.00 33.64
C ALA A 290 10.05 11.53 33.19
N ALA A 291 9.04 10.82 33.69
CA ALA A 291 8.83 9.40 33.41
C ALA A 291 7.33 9.07 33.30
N VAL A 292 7.03 8.04 32.49
CA VAL A 292 5.73 7.36 32.44
C VAL A 292 5.47 6.68 33.79
N GLY A 293 4.22 6.70 34.26
CA GLY A 293 3.81 6.18 35.57
C GLY A 293 3.99 7.17 36.72
N THR A 294 4.32 8.43 36.45
CA THR A 294 4.44 9.46 37.49
C THR A 294 3.05 9.87 37.97
N ALA A 295 2.80 9.72 39.27
CA ALA A 295 1.59 10.21 39.93
C ALA A 295 1.62 11.75 40.08
N LEU A 296 0.48 12.37 39.82
CA LEU A 296 0.21 13.80 39.84
C LEU A 296 -0.98 14.09 40.76
N ALA A 297 -0.79 15.02 41.69
CA ALA A 297 -1.88 15.53 42.52
C ALA A 297 -2.42 16.82 41.90
N LEU A 298 -3.61 16.75 41.29
CA LEU A 298 -4.23 17.87 40.57
C LEU A 298 -5.64 18.12 41.12
N GLY A 299 -5.93 19.33 41.58
CA GLY A 299 -7.28 19.71 42.04
C GLY A 299 -7.85 18.84 43.16
N GLY A 300 -6.99 18.19 43.97
CA GLY A 300 -7.41 17.24 45.01
C GLY A 300 -7.64 15.80 44.53
N GLY A 301 -7.52 15.52 43.23
CA GLY A 301 -7.53 14.18 42.64
C GLY A 301 -6.12 13.62 42.42
N ALA A 302 -6.03 12.31 42.26
CA ALA A 302 -4.81 11.59 41.89
C ALA A 302 -4.89 11.14 40.43
N TYR A 303 -3.86 11.48 39.65
CA TYR A 303 -3.76 11.16 38.23
C TYR A 303 -2.39 10.56 37.92
N ASP A 304 -2.28 9.71 36.90
CA ASP A 304 -1.00 9.21 36.40
C ASP A 304 -0.70 9.73 35.01
N TYR A 305 0.53 10.19 34.80
CA TYR A 305 1.03 10.46 33.46
C TYR A 305 1.56 9.17 32.82
N ARG A 306 0.90 8.70 31.76
CA ARG A 306 1.30 7.48 31.03
C ARG A 306 1.69 7.73 29.57
N GLY A 307 2.18 8.94 29.27
CA GLY A 307 2.49 9.39 27.92
C GLY A 307 1.28 9.93 27.16
N PRO A 308 1.49 10.55 25.98
CA PRO A 308 0.43 11.17 25.18
C PRO A 308 -0.45 10.15 24.42
N TYR A 309 0.01 8.91 24.26
CA TYR A 309 -0.68 7.88 23.49
C TYR A 309 -1.03 6.65 24.32
N ARG A 310 -2.22 6.13 24.09
CA ARG A 310 -2.67 4.83 24.55
C ARG A 310 -2.35 3.77 23.51
N ILE A 311 -1.70 2.69 23.96
CA ILE A 311 -1.43 1.50 23.17
C ILE A 311 -2.68 0.60 23.18
N HIS A 312 -3.07 0.07 22.02
CA HIS A 312 -4.19 -0.86 21.88
C HIS A 312 -3.71 -2.21 21.32
N ASN A 313 -4.05 -3.30 22.01
CA ASN A 313 -3.78 -4.68 21.60
C ASN A 313 -2.33 -4.90 21.14
N GLU A 314 -1.36 -4.47 21.94
CA GLU A 314 0.09 -4.56 21.62
C GLU A 314 0.52 -5.98 21.21
N ASP A 315 -0.01 -7.00 21.89
CA ASP A 315 0.30 -8.41 21.59
C ASP A 315 -0.04 -8.81 20.15
N GLU A 316 -1.03 -8.14 19.55
CA GLU A 316 -1.50 -8.39 18.20
C GLU A 316 -0.82 -7.50 17.14
N TRP A 317 0.10 -6.61 17.53
CA TRP A 317 0.84 -5.78 16.57
C TRP A 317 1.72 -6.63 15.66
N GLU A 318 1.88 -6.19 14.42
CA GLU A 318 2.70 -6.85 13.40
C GLU A 318 4.10 -6.21 13.28
N ILE A 319 4.24 -4.99 13.79
CA ILE A 319 5.51 -4.29 14.02
C ILE A 319 5.89 -4.39 15.50
N LYS A 320 7.12 -4.80 15.80
CA LYS A 320 7.56 -5.09 17.18
C LYS A 320 8.99 -4.62 17.43
N GLY A 321 9.47 -4.81 18.66
CA GLY A 321 10.88 -4.63 19.01
C GLY A 321 11.42 -3.25 18.64
N ALA A 322 12.62 -3.21 18.07
CA ALA A 322 13.28 -1.97 17.74
C ALA A 322 12.65 -1.23 16.54
N ALA A 323 11.84 -1.90 15.70
CA ALA A 323 11.16 -1.29 14.57
C ALA A 323 10.07 -0.29 14.98
N VAL A 324 9.55 -0.40 16.21
CA VAL A 324 8.53 0.51 16.77
C VAL A 324 9.03 1.96 16.86
N TYR A 325 10.34 2.14 16.96
CA TYR A 325 11.00 3.44 17.09
C TYR A 325 11.84 3.75 15.86
N GLN A 326 11.85 5.03 15.48
CA GLN A 326 12.56 5.50 14.31
C GLN A 326 14.07 5.20 14.41
N SER A 327 14.62 4.66 13.33
CA SER A 327 16.06 4.47 13.13
C SER A 327 16.47 5.15 11.83
N GLY A 328 17.50 6.00 11.88
CA GLY A 328 17.89 6.84 10.75
C GLY A 328 16.93 8.01 10.52
N THR A 329 16.97 8.59 9.33
CA THR A 329 16.30 9.86 8.98
C THR A 329 14.90 9.65 8.39
N THR A 330 14.73 8.64 7.53
CA THR A 330 13.46 8.38 6.82
C THR A 330 12.38 7.76 7.72
N PRO A 331 11.23 8.43 7.92
CA PRO A 331 10.13 7.93 8.74
C PRO A 331 9.60 6.55 8.33
N SER A 332 9.61 5.58 9.25
CA SER A 332 9.06 4.23 9.01
C SER A 332 8.43 3.57 10.25
N ALA A 333 8.71 4.10 11.43
CA ALA A 333 8.32 3.55 12.73
C ALA A 333 6.95 4.06 13.23
N ILE A 334 6.54 3.69 14.45
CA ILE A 334 5.33 4.25 15.09
C ILE A 334 5.66 5.58 15.76
N PHE A 335 6.78 5.62 16.49
CA PHE A 335 7.24 6.77 17.26
C PHE A 335 8.61 7.24 16.78
N LYS A 336 8.85 8.56 16.79
CA LYS A 336 10.19 9.11 16.51
C LYS A 336 11.17 8.78 17.65
N ALA A 337 10.71 8.79 18.90
CA ALA A 337 11.57 8.54 20.06
C ALA A 337 10.77 8.05 21.27
N PRO A 338 11.39 7.31 22.20
CA PRO A 338 10.85 7.12 23.54
C PRO A 338 10.97 8.41 24.36
N LEU A 339 10.15 8.56 25.40
CA LEU A 339 10.22 9.66 26.34
C LEU A 339 11.61 9.69 27.01
N SER A 340 12.24 10.87 27.02
CA SER A 340 13.57 11.09 27.62
C SER A 340 13.65 10.52 29.04
N GLY A 341 14.48 9.48 29.22
CA GLY A 341 14.66 8.75 30.49
C GLY A 341 14.22 7.28 30.44
N ALA A 342 13.44 6.87 29.43
CA ALA A 342 13.22 5.46 29.12
C ALA A 342 14.48 4.91 28.43
N ALA A 343 15.29 4.14 29.16
CA ALA A 343 16.55 3.56 28.68
C ALA A 343 16.33 2.38 27.71
N ASP A 344 15.08 1.96 27.51
CA ASP A 344 14.76 0.69 26.87
C ASP A 344 13.62 0.83 25.87
N PHE A 345 13.86 0.34 24.66
CA PHE A 345 12.88 0.24 23.56
C PHE A 345 11.79 -0.82 23.86
N THR A 346 11.83 -1.47 25.03
CA THR A 346 10.84 -2.46 25.47
C THR A 346 9.55 -1.85 26.00
N ASN A 347 9.54 -0.59 26.45
CA ASN A 347 8.33 0.04 26.97
C ASN A 347 7.67 0.95 25.92
N ILE A 348 6.85 0.35 25.06
CA ILE A 348 6.10 1.04 23.98
C ILE A 348 5.21 2.17 24.53
N ALA A 349 4.70 2.04 25.76
CA ALA A 349 3.89 3.09 26.41
C ALA A 349 4.67 4.40 26.67
N SER A 350 6.00 4.38 26.52
CA SER A 350 6.85 5.58 26.56
C SER A 350 7.01 6.27 25.20
N GLY A 351 6.38 5.79 24.14
CA GLY A 351 6.43 6.41 22.81
C GLY A 351 6.00 7.88 22.80
N THR A 352 6.80 8.72 22.13
CA THR A 352 6.53 10.14 21.93
C THR A 352 6.76 10.51 20.46
N GLN A 353 6.21 11.65 20.03
CA GLN A 353 6.33 12.14 18.66
C GLN A 353 5.87 11.07 17.66
N ALA A 354 4.65 10.58 17.85
CA ALA A 354 4.10 9.57 16.98
C ALA A 354 3.99 10.10 15.55
N TYR A 355 4.17 9.22 14.57
CA TYR A 355 3.87 9.53 13.18
C TYR A 355 2.36 9.52 12.89
N LEU A 356 1.49 9.61 13.91
CA LEU A 356 0.04 9.62 13.72
C LEU A 356 -0.39 10.90 12.97
N PHE A 357 -1.14 10.73 11.87
CA PHE A 357 -1.57 11.84 11.03
C PHE A 357 -2.68 12.71 11.70
N PRO A 358 -2.73 14.01 11.44
CA PRO A 358 -1.58 14.83 11.07
C PRO A 358 -0.63 14.96 12.28
N ARG A 359 0.65 15.21 12.03
CA ARG A 359 1.64 15.36 13.12
C ARG A 359 1.57 16.74 13.78
N ALA A 360 1.22 17.77 13.01
CA ALA A 360 0.92 19.13 13.48
C ALA A 360 -0.08 19.78 12.53
N GLY A 361 -0.68 20.90 12.92
CA GLY A 361 -1.59 21.62 12.02
C GLY A 361 -2.00 22.98 12.56
N LYS A 362 -2.60 23.78 11.68
CA LYS A 362 -3.21 25.08 12.03
C LYS A 362 -4.73 24.93 12.07
N ILE A 363 -5.37 25.68 12.95
CA ILE A 363 -6.82 25.67 13.08
C ILE A 363 -7.35 27.06 12.77
N ASN A 364 -8.29 27.15 11.85
CA ASN A 364 -8.99 28.40 11.57
C ASN A 364 -10.07 28.68 12.61
N TYR A 365 -10.03 29.87 13.20
CA TYR A 365 -11.08 30.40 14.08
C TYR A 365 -11.62 31.72 13.53
N GLN A 366 -12.94 31.89 13.64
CA GLN A 366 -13.66 33.08 13.16
C GLN A 366 -13.62 34.26 14.15
N THR A 367 -13.08 34.04 15.34
CA THR A 367 -13.04 35.01 16.44
C THR A 367 -11.60 35.35 16.80
N THR A 368 -11.41 36.58 17.30
CA THR A 368 -10.14 37.09 17.83
C THR A 368 -10.11 36.98 19.35
N GLY A 369 -8.93 37.09 19.96
CA GLY A 369 -8.71 37.09 21.40
C GLY A 369 -8.59 35.71 22.03
N ILE A 370 -8.76 34.63 21.26
CA ILE A 370 -8.60 33.25 21.75
C ILE A 370 -7.12 33.00 22.05
N GLN A 371 -6.83 32.57 23.29
CA GLN A 371 -5.52 32.03 23.63
C GLN A 371 -5.42 30.56 23.25
N TYR A 372 -4.24 30.13 22.82
CA TYR A 372 -4.00 28.74 22.41
C TYR A 372 -2.53 28.35 22.59
N LEU A 373 -2.24 27.05 22.61
CA LEU A 373 -0.86 26.53 22.61
C LEU A 373 -0.41 26.32 21.16
N GLY A 374 0.58 27.10 20.72
CA GLY A 374 1.09 27.03 19.35
C GLY A 374 2.55 27.47 19.20
N SER A 375 3.11 27.23 18.02
CA SER A 375 4.45 27.71 17.64
C SER A 375 4.58 27.97 16.14
N GLN A 376 5.49 28.86 15.77
CA GLN A 376 5.71 29.23 14.36
C GLN A 376 6.22 28.05 13.51
N SER A 377 7.01 27.14 14.09
CA SER A 377 7.44 25.88 13.45
C SER A 377 6.56 24.70 13.89
N PRO A 378 6.24 23.76 12.99
CA PRO A 378 5.33 22.65 13.28
C PRO A 378 5.86 21.65 14.32
N PHE A 379 7.17 21.53 14.49
CA PHE A 379 7.75 20.53 15.42
C PHE A 379 8.48 21.18 16.61
N SER A 380 8.38 22.50 16.77
CA SER A 380 8.92 23.25 17.92
C SER A 380 8.08 23.12 19.19
N ASN A 381 8.62 23.53 20.34
CA ASN A 381 7.85 23.56 21.59
C ASN A 381 6.72 24.59 21.50
N ARG A 382 5.58 24.30 22.11
CA ARG A 382 4.41 25.18 22.09
C ARG A 382 4.51 26.19 23.23
N SER A 383 3.93 27.35 22.99
CA SER A 383 3.80 28.40 23.99
C SER A 383 2.41 29.02 23.90
N VAL A 384 1.98 29.73 24.94
CA VAL A 384 0.71 30.45 24.91
C VAL A 384 0.81 31.56 23.87
N GLN A 385 -0.11 31.52 22.91
CA GLN A 385 -0.28 32.49 21.84
C GLN A 385 -1.69 33.09 21.95
N THR A 386 -1.89 34.25 21.34
CA THR A 386 -3.21 34.89 21.23
C THR A 386 -3.52 35.14 19.77
N LEU A 387 -4.71 34.73 19.31
CA LEU A 387 -5.22 35.12 17.99
C LEU A 387 -5.54 36.61 18.01
N ASN A 388 -4.69 37.43 17.39
CA ASN A 388 -4.90 38.88 17.32
C ASN A 388 -5.95 39.29 16.28
N ALA A 389 -6.29 38.39 15.35
CA ALA A 389 -7.34 38.53 14.37
C ALA A 389 -7.97 37.15 14.10
N ALA A 390 -9.19 37.14 13.55
CA ALA A 390 -9.78 35.91 13.01
C ALA A 390 -8.88 35.35 11.90
N GLY A 391 -8.68 34.04 11.90
CA GLY A 391 -7.76 33.37 10.99
C GLY A 391 -7.17 32.10 11.58
N ASP A 392 -6.06 31.69 11.00
CA ASP A 392 -5.36 30.47 11.39
C ASP A 392 -4.49 30.69 12.63
N THR A 393 -4.50 29.72 13.53
CA THR A 393 -3.49 29.62 14.58
C THR A 393 -2.09 29.46 13.99
N TYR A 394 -1.07 29.67 14.81
CA TYR A 394 0.21 29.01 14.60
C TYR A 394 0.07 27.48 14.70
N TYR A 395 1.14 26.74 14.40
CA TYR A 395 1.10 25.28 14.45
C TYR A 395 0.82 24.79 15.87
N MET A 396 -0.25 24.03 16.00
CA MET A 396 -0.64 23.27 17.18
C MET A 396 -0.24 21.80 16.99
N ASP A 397 -0.19 21.02 18.08
CA ASP A 397 0.04 19.58 18.00
C ASP A 397 -1.08 18.90 17.21
N GLY A 398 -0.74 17.86 16.44
CA GLY A 398 -1.67 17.12 15.59
C GLY A 398 -2.89 16.55 16.32
N CYS A 399 -2.72 16.22 17.61
CA CYS A 399 -3.82 15.81 18.48
C CYS A 399 -4.95 16.85 18.52
N ASN A 400 -4.66 18.16 18.45
CA ASN A 400 -5.70 19.18 18.42
C ASN A 400 -6.59 19.07 17.17
N ILE A 401 -5.98 18.73 16.03
CA ILE A 401 -6.71 18.53 14.77
C ILE A 401 -7.58 17.27 14.88
N ARG A 402 -7.06 16.19 15.49
CA ARG A 402 -7.81 14.95 15.72
C ARG A 402 -8.97 15.16 16.71
N ALA A 403 -8.75 15.91 17.79
CA ALA A 403 -9.76 16.26 18.78
C ALA A 403 -10.89 17.09 18.15
N LYS A 404 -10.55 18.16 17.41
CA LYS A 404 -11.53 19.00 16.69
C LYS A 404 -12.39 18.20 15.71
N ASN A 405 -11.82 17.15 15.11
CA ASN A 405 -12.50 16.30 14.14
C ASN A 405 -13.00 14.98 14.75
N TYR A 406 -13.05 14.84 16.07
CA TYR A 406 -13.51 13.61 16.70
C TYR A 406 -15.03 13.44 16.55
N ASN A 407 -15.47 12.29 16.04
CA ASN A 407 -16.87 11.92 16.01
C ASN A 407 -17.16 10.95 17.16
N ALA A 408 -17.87 11.41 18.19
CA ALA A 408 -18.18 10.59 19.36
C ALA A 408 -19.06 9.37 19.06
N SER A 409 -19.90 9.43 18.01
CA SER A 409 -20.78 8.33 17.64
C SER A 409 -20.05 7.19 16.94
N THR A 410 -19.05 7.49 16.10
CA THR A 410 -18.27 6.48 15.36
C THR A 410 -16.92 6.17 16.01
N GLY A 411 -16.42 7.06 16.87
CA GLY A 411 -15.07 7.00 17.43
C GLY A 411 -13.97 7.35 16.42
N GLU A 412 -14.32 7.97 15.28
CA GLU A 412 -13.42 8.26 14.16
C GLU A 412 -12.91 9.71 14.18
N THR A 413 -11.62 9.91 13.88
CA THR A 413 -10.96 11.21 13.67
C THR A 413 -10.49 11.33 12.22
N VAL A 414 -9.82 12.44 11.88
CA VAL A 414 -9.13 12.59 10.57
C VAL A 414 -8.04 11.54 10.33
N SER A 415 -7.54 10.91 11.39
CA SER A 415 -6.55 9.83 11.30
C SER A 415 -7.14 8.44 11.15
N SER A 416 -8.47 8.29 11.20
CA SER A 416 -9.08 6.97 11.13
C SER A 416 -9.13 6.45 9.70
N CYS A 417 -8.73 5.20 9.50
CA CYS A 417 -8.65 4.57 8.19
C CYS A 417 -8.98 3.07 8.20
N ASN A 418 -9.07 2.50 7.00
CA ASN A 418 -8.99 1.08 6.73
C ASN A 418 -8.25 0.86 5.40
N VAL A 419 -7.71 -0.33 5.13
CA VAL A 419 -6.92 -0.59 3.92
C VAL A 419 -7.06 -2.03 3.47
N THR A 420 -7.00 -2.27 2.16
CA THR A 420 -7.06 -3.64 1.62
C THR A 420 -5.76 -4.40 1.83
N GLY A 421 -5.86 -5.61 2.40
CA GLY A 421 -4.76 -6.58 2.43
C GLY A 421 -4.54 -7.19 1.05
N THR A 422 -5.64 -7.67 0.46
CA THR A 422 -5.66 -8.37 -0.83
C THR A 422 -6.80 -7.84 -1.68
N ILE A 423 -6.58 -7.76 -2.99
CA ILE A 423 -7.62 -7.55 -4.00
C ILE A 423 -7.63 -8.76 -4.93
N GLU A 424 -8.79 -9.38 -5.06
CA GLU A 424 -9.02 -10.59 -5.86
C GLU A 424 -10.04 -10.29 -6.96
N LEU A 425 -9.79 -10.79 -8.17
CA LEU A 425 -10.77 -10.86 -9.25
C LEU A 425 -11.20 -12.30 -9.44
N PHE A 426 -12.49 -12.50 -9.58
CA PHE A 426 -13.07 -13.82 -9.83
C PHE A 426 -14.29 -13.71 -10.74
N THR A 427 -14.66 -14.83 -11.35
CA THR A 427 -15.90 -14.97 -12.13
C THR A 427 -16.72 -16.13 -11.57
N MET A 428 -18.00 -16.18 -11.93
CA MET A 428 -18.84 -17.35 -11.68
C MET A 428 -18.87 -18.21 -12.95
N GLU A 429 -18.38 -19.44 -12.88
CA GLU A 429 -18.48 -20.45 -13.94
C GLU A 429 -19.29 -21.63 -13.38
N ASP A 430 -20.41 -21.97 -14.03
CA ASP A 430 -21.34 -23.03 -13.60
C ASP A 430 -21.79 -22.94 -12.13
N GLY A 431 -21.86 -21.72 -11.58
CA GLY A 431 -22.25 -21.47 -10.20
C GLY A 431 -21.12 -21.58 -9.17
N PHE A 432 -19.89 -21.86 -9.60
CA PHE A 432 -18.69 -21.87 -8.77
C PHE A 432 -17.82 -20.64 -9.01
N GLU A 433 -17.14 -20.20 -7.95
CA GLU A 433 -16.17 -19.11 -8.05
C GLU A 433 -14.87 -19.62 -8.66
N VAL A 434 -14.43 -18.96 -9.73
CA VAL A 434 -13.14 -19.21 -10.37
C VAL A 434 -12.30 -17.95 -10.25
N GLN A 435 -11.20 -18.04 -9.48
CA GLN A 435 -10.24 -16.96 -9.29
C GLN A 435 -9.51 -16.67 -10.61
N ILE A 436 -9.50 -15.40 -11.00
CA ILE A 436 -8.86 -14.89 -12.22
C ILE A 436 -7.49 -14.32 -11.89
N ALA A 437 -7.43 -13.47 -10.86
CA ALA A 437 -6.21 -12.78 -10.44
C ALA A 437 -6.30 -12.42 -8.96
N GLU A 438 -5.16 -12.34 -8.29
CA GLU A 438 -5.06 -11.88 -6.91
C GLU A 438 -3.78 -11.05 -6.77
N THR A 439 -3.84 -10.00 -5.98
CA THR A 439 -2.69 -9.15 -5.71
C THR A 439 -2.72 -8.61 -4.30
N LYS A 440 -1.53 -8.53 -3.70
CA LYS A 440 -1.27 -7.87 -2.42
C LYS A 440 -0.49 -6.56 -2.60
N GLU A 441 -0.02 -6.28 -3.83
CA GLU A 441 0.87 -5.16 -4.14
C GLU A 441 0.13 -3.82 -4.21
N ILE A 442 -1.15 -3.84 -4.62
CA ILE A 442 -1.99 -2.65 -4.69
C ILE A 442 -2.84 -2.48 -3.44
N LYS A 443 -3.06 -1.24 -3.02
CA LYS A 443 -3.74 -0.87 -1.79
C LYS A 443 -4.82 0.17 -2.04
N LEU A 444 -6.05 -0.18 -1.71
CA LEU A 444 -7.14 0.77 -1.56
C LEU A 444 -7.30 1.12 -0.08
N GLN A 445 -7.07 2.38 0.24
CA GLN A 445 -7.19 2.93 1.57
C GLN A 445 -8.49 3.74 1.70
N LEU A 446 -9.28 3.41 2.71
CA LEU A 446 -10.51 4.10 3.06
C LEU A 446 -10.25 5.08 4.18
N LEU A 447 -10.74 6.29 3.99
CA LEU A 447 -10.65 7.40 4.95
C LEU A 447 -12.03 7.73 5.53
N LYS A 448 -12.02 8.53 6.60
CA LYS A 448 -13.23 9.14 7.14
C LYS A 448 -14.00 9.89 6.05
N THR A 449 -15.31 9.89 6.16
CA THR A 449 -16.22 10.56 5.21
C THR A 449 -15.85 12.03 5.03
N GLY A 450 -15.86 12.50 3.78
CA GLY A 450 -15.53 13.88 3.43
C GLY A 450 -14.03 14.20 3.34
N LEU A 451 -13.14 13.21 3.49
CA LEU A 451 -11.70 13.36 3.25
C LEU A 451 -11.33 12.84 1.85
N GLY A 452 -11.12 13.76 0.91
CA GLY A 452 -10.83 13.46 -0.50
C GLY A 452 -12.02 13.70 -1.43
N ALA A 453 -11.86 13.30 -2.70
CA ALA A 453 -12.89 13.43 -3.72
C ALA A 453 -14.09 12.52 -3.40
N LYS A 454 -15.30 13.07 -3.49
CA LYS A 454 -16.54 12.33 -3.18
C LYS A 454 -17.11 11.57 -4.38
N ASP A 455 -17.08 12.22 -5.54
CA ASP A 455 -17.69 11.70 -6.77
C ASP A 455 -16.62 11.22 -7.79
N GLY A 456 -15.35 11.49 -7.51
CA GLY A 456 -14.22 11.19 -8.40
C GLY A 456 -14.19 12.09 -9.64
N TYR A 457 -13.06 12.12 -10.34
CA TYR A 457 -12.98 12.76 -11.65
C TYR A 457 -13.70 11.90 -12.70
N ASP A 458 -14.47 12.55 -13.58
CA ASP A 458 -15.05 11.86 -14.73
C ASP A 458 -13.93 11.49 -15.70
N PHE A 459 -14.07 10.36 -16.39
CA PHE A 459 -13.02 9.76 -17.20
C PHE A 459 -12.42 10.67 -18.28
N ASN A 460 -13.20 11.63 -18.78
CA ASN A 460 -12.76 12.63 -19.76
C ASN A 460 -11.82 13.69 -19.17
N SER A 461 -11.55 13.62 -17.86
CA SER A 461 -10.73 14.57 -17.10
C SER A 461 -9.50 13.93 -16.44
N LEU A 462 -9.07 12.74 -16.90
CA LEU A 462 -7.79 12.16 -16.48
C LEU A 462 -6.68 13.19 -16.69
N LYS A 463 -5.88 13.46 -15.65
CA LYS A 463 -4.82 14.45 -15.68
C LYS A 463 -3.76 14.04 -16.70
N SER A 464 -3.56 14.87 -17.72
CA SER A 464 -2.41 14.78 -18.62
C SER A 464 -1.27 15.57 -18.03
N CYS A 465 -0.04 15.15 -18.30
CA CYS A 465 1.15 15.93 -18.00
C CYS A 465 1.99 16.09 -19.25
N SER A 466 2.80 17.14 -19.32
CA SER A 466 3.86 17.31 -20.33
C SER A 466 5.27 17.29 -19.71
N ALA A 467 5.36 17.42 -18.38
CA ALA A 467 6.57 17.35 -17.57
C ALA A 467 6.25 16.86 -16.16
N ASN A 468 7.25 16.37 -15.40
CA ASN A 468 7.02 15.85 -14.04
C ASN A 468 6.47 16.90 -13.08
N ARG A 469 6.76 18.18 -13.34
CA ARG A 469 6.26 19.33 -12.56
C ARG A 469 4.75 19.47 -12.56
N GLU A 470 4.07 18.87 -13.54
CA GLU A 470 2.61 18.85 -13.62
C GLU A 470 2.01 17.71 -12.80
N CYS A 471 2.84 16.77 -12.33
CA CYS A 471 2.45 15.65 -11.46
C CYS A 471 2.61 15.96 -9.98
N GLY A 472 1.94 15.19 -9.11
CA GLY A 472 2.03 15.35 -7.67
C GLY A 472 3.39 14.95 -7.10
N SER A 473 3.67 15.35 -5.87
CA SER A 473 4.87 14.88 -5.13
C SER A 473 4.86 13.34 -5.06
N GLY A 474 5.97 12.70 -5.45
CA GLY A 474 6.08 11.23 -5.51
C GLY A 474 5.62 10.58 -6.84
N GLU A 475 5.30 11.37 -7.85
CA GLU A 475 4.89 10.91 -9.19
C GLU A 475 5.89 11.36 -10.28
N CYS A 476 5.90 10.63 -11.40
CA CYS A 476 6.61 10.96 -12.63
C CYS A 476 5.60 11.12 -13.77
N CYS A 477 5.80 12.14 -14.57
CA CYS A 477 5.19 12.25 -15.88
C CYS A 477 5.88 11.28 -16.84
N PHE A 478 5.11 10.30 -17.33
CA PHE A 478 5.55 9.34 -18.33
C PHE A 478 4.40 9.16 -19.34
N ASN A 479 4.68 9.15 -20.63
CA ASN A 479 3.65 9.04 -21.69
C ASN A 479 2.47 10.03 -21.51
N ASN A 480 2.79 11.27 -21.13
CA ASN A 480 1.84 12.34 -20.84
C ASN A 480 0.82 12.03 -19.72
N ARG A 481 1.16 11.13 -18.80
CA ARG A 481 0.37 10.79 -17.61
C ARG A 481 1.25 10.73 -16.37
N CYS A 482 0.66 11.03 -15.21
CA CYS A 482 1.36 10.91 -13.94
C CYS A 482 1.27 9.46 -13.45
N PHE A 483 2.43 8.86 -13.17
CA PHE A 483 2.62 7.52 -12.62
C PHE A 483 3.37 7.61 -11.30
N SER A 484 3.14 6.68 -10.38
CA SER A 484 3.92 6.63 -9.14
C SER A 484 5.41 6.33 -9.39
N ARG A 485 6.32 7.05 -8.70
CA ARG A 485 7.78 6.81 -8.72
C ARG A 485 8.18 5.38 -8.38
N SER A 486 7.41 4.71 -7.52
CA SER A 486 7.62 3.31 -7.13
C SER A 486 7.52 2.29 -8.28
N ILE A 487 7.02 2.73 -9.44
CA ILE A 487 6.81 1.90 -10.63
C ILE A 487 7.78 2.29 -11.74
N VAL A 488 7.96 3.60 -11.96
CA VAL A 488 8.84 4.12 -13.03
C VAL A 488 10.31 4.07 -12.60
N GLY A 489 10.59 3.91 -11.31
CA GLY A 489 11.94 3.83 -10.75
C GLY A 489 12.63 5.19 -10.65
N GLN A 490 12.56 6.03 -11.69
CA GLN A 490 13.13 7.38 -11.76
C GLN A 490 12.28 8.29 -12.66
N CYS A 491 12.15 9.58 -12.30
CA CYS A 491 11.45 10.55 -13.15
C CYS A 491 12.38 11.15 -14.21
N SER A 492 11.84 11.58 -15.36
CA SER A 492 12.63 12.19 -16.46
C SER A 492 13.44 13.42 -16.04
N ASP A 493 13.04 14.10 -14.95
CA ASP A 493 13.68 15.33 -14.46
C ASP A 493 14.63 15.05 -13.28
N ASP A 494 14.73 13.80 -12.80
CA ASP A 494 15.71 13.39 -11.79
C ASP A 494 17.10 13.16 -12.43
N PHE A 495 17.22 13.30 -13.76
CA PHE A 495 18.49 13.41 -14.46
C PHE A 495 18.98 14.86 -14.38
N ASP A 496 20.12 15.08 -13.72
CA ASP A 496 20.96 16.26 -13.97
C ASP A 496 21.10 16.43 -15.49
N SER A 497 21.11 17.68 -15.96
CA SER A 497 21.00 18.09 -17.37
C SER A 497 22.13 17.59 -18.29
N THR A 498 22.20 16.28 -18.48
CA THR A 498 22.98 15.54 -19.45
C THR A 498 22.05 14.48 -20.03
N GLY A 499 21.26 14.87 -21.03
CA GLY A 499 20.26 14.00 -21.66
C GLY A 499 19.45 14.77 -22.68
N ASN A 500 19.76 14.55 -23.97
CA ASN A 500 19.11 15.01 -25.21
C ASN A 500 20.12 15.05 -26.36
N LEU A 501 21.11 14.16 -26.33
CA LEU A 501 22.08 14.08 -27.40
C LEU A 501 21.39 13.60 -28.68
N PRO A 502 21.57 14.30 -29.82
CA PRO A 502 21.04 13.87 -31.10
C PRO A 502 21.70 12.57 -31.57
N THR A 503 21.04 11.88 -32.49
CA THR A 503 21.55 10.68 -33.15
C THR A 503 22.96 10.90 -33.72
N GLY A 504 23.85 9.95 -33.45
CA GLY A 504 25.27 9.98 -33.84
C GLY A 504 26.23 10.50 -32.75
N ASN A 505 25.73 11.13 -31.69
CA ASN A 505 26.58 11.61 -30.59
C ASN A 505 26.99 10.49 -29.64
N SER A 506 28.16 10.61 -29.03
CA SER A 506 28.65 9.64 -28.04
C SER A 506 27.78 9.64 -26.77
N CYS A 507 27.41 8.45 -26.31
CA CYS A 507 26.59 8.23 -25.13
C CYS A 507 27.19 7.12 -24.27
N ASN A 508 26.93 7.14 -22.97
CA ASN A 508 27.27 6.09 -22.02
C ASN A 508 26.03 5.36 -21.51
N SER A 509 24.86 5.99 -21.63
CA SER A 509 23.57 5.50 -21.17
C SER A 509 22.48 5.84 -22.18
N ASP A 510 21.42 5.03 -22.21
CA ASP A 510 20.22 5.32 -23.00
C ASP A 510 19.65 6.70 -22.73
N PHE A 511 19.67 7.11 -21.47
CA PHE A 511 19.14 8.38 -21.01
C PHE A 511 19.97 9.60 -21.46
N ASP A 512 21.16 9.40 -22.02
CA ASP A 512 21.95 10.50 -22.61
C ASP A 512 21.35 10.95 -23.96
N CYS A 513 20.64 10.05 -24.65
CA CYS A 513 20.14 10.23 -26.01
C CYS A 513 18.70 10.73 -26.05
N ALA A 514 18.39 11.65 -26.97
CA ALA A 514 17.02 12.14 -27.18
C ALA A 514 16.04 11.01 -27.57
N SER A 515 16.54 9.96 -28.21
CA SER A 515 15.81 8.76 -28.61
C SER A 515 15.76 7.66 -27.55
N LEU A 516 16.37 7.87 -26.37
CA LEU A 516 16.55 6.86 -25.33
C LEU A 516 17.24 5.57 -25.82
N CYS A 517 18.02 5.68 -26.88
CA CYS A 517 18.66 4.57 -27.56
C CYS A 517 20.14 4.86 -27.74
N CYS A 518 20.93 4.44 -26.75
CA CYS A 518 22.37 4.37 -26.81
C CYS A 518 22.79 2.96 -27.24
N ASP A 519 23.41 2.83 -28.41
CA ASP A 519 23.94 1.55 -28.86
C ASP A 519 25.23 1.21 -28.09
N GLY A 520 25.18 0.20 -27.22
CA GLY A 520 26.34 -0.24 -26.45
C GLY A 520 27.47 -0.87 -27.29
N THR A 521 27.26 -1.09 -28.60
CA THR A 521 28.30 -1.57 -29.52
C THR A 521 29.14 -0.42 -30.06
N THR A 522 28.50 0.72 -30.35
CA THR A 522 29.16 1.90 -30.94
C THR A 522 29.33 3.05 -29.95
N ASN A 523 28.70 2.95 -28.77
CA ASN A 523 28.56 4.01 -27.76
C ASN A 523 28.07 5.33 -28.35
N THR A 524 27.07 5.25 -29.24
CA THR A 524 26.46 6.42 -29.88
C THR A 524 24.94 6.36 -29.86
N CYS A 525 24.30 7.51 -29.80
CA CYS A 525 22.86 7.64 -29.91
C CYS A 525 22.36 7.17 -31.28
N ARG A 526 21.31 6.37 -31.29
CA ARG A 526 20.62 5.88 -32.49
C ARG A 526 19.16 6.28 -32.45
N ASP A 527 18.53 6.42 -33.61
CA ASP A 527 17.10 6.71 -33.67
C ASP A 527 16.28 5.54 -33.11
N HIS A 528 15.20 5.87 -32.39
CA HIS A 528 14.17 4.91 -31.98
C HIS A 528 12.80 5.57 -32.17
N ILE A 529 12.10 5.16 -33.23
CA ILE A 529 10.78 5.62 -33.62
C ILE A 529 9.97 4.35 -33.89
N ASN A 530 9.01 4.06 -33.03
CA ASN A 530 8.13 2.90 -33.17
C ASN A 530 6.68 3.38 -33.26
N ASN A 531 6.31 3.95 -34.42
CA ASN A 531 4.96 4.44 -34.70
C ASN A 531 4.45 3.91 -36.05
N ASP A 532 3.17 4.15 -36.35
CA ASP A 532 2.47 3.59 -37.52
C ASP A 532 2.92 4.15 -38.88
N PHE A 533 3.72 5.23 -38.91
CA PHE A 533 4.13 5.94 -40.12
C PHE A 533 5.61 5.70 -40.47
N GLU A 534 6.43 5.48 -39.46
CA GLU A 534 7.86 5.27 -39.57
C GLU A 534 8.33 4.34 -38.45
N GLN A 535 8.93 3.22 -38.85
CA GLN A 535 9.51 2.26 -37.93
C GLN A 535 11.04 2.28 -38.08
N VAL A 536 11.69 2.99 -37.16
CA VAL A 536 13.14 3.03 -37.03
C VAL A 536 13.48 2.46 -35.65
N LEU A 537 13.85 1.18 -35.60
CA LEU A 537 14.11 0.48 -34.34
C LEU A 537 15.60 0.51 -33.98
N CYS A 538 15.87 0.92 -32.75
CA CYS A 538 17.16 0.83 -32.08
C CYS A 538 17.86 -0.54 -32.28
N SER A 539 17.08 -1.63 -32.22
CA SER A 539 17.50 -3.01 -32.50
C SER A 539 18.69 -3.48 -31.66
N LYS A 540 18.63 -3.25 -30.35
CA LYS A 540 19.70 -3.59 -29.43
C LYS A 540 19.91 -5.10 -29.32
N VAL A 541 21.18 -5.50 -29.30
CA VAL A 541 21.54 -6.92 -29.14
C VAL A 541 21.39 -7.35 -27.68
N PRO A 542 21.23 -8.67 -27.41
CA PRO A 542 21.18 -9.19 -26.06
C PRO A 542 22.34 -8.71 -25.18
N ASN A 543 22.05 -8.52 -23.90
CA ASN A 543 22.91 -7.95 -22.87
C ASN A 543 23.24 -6.46 -23.01
N GLN A 544 22.64 -5.73 -23.95
CA GLN A 544 22.63 -4.26 -23.92
C GLN A 544 21.50 -3.74 -23.03
N SER A 545 21.68 -2.52 -22.49
CA SER A 545 20.65 -1.83 -21.72
C SER A 545 19.37 -1.63 -22.54
N CYS A 546 18.21 -1.74 -21.93
CA CYS A 546 16.94 -1.49 -22.58
C CYS A 546 15.97 -0.76 -21.66
N VAL A 547 15.16 0.10 -22.26
CA VAL A 547 14.05 0.80 -21.59
C VAL A 547 12.79 -0.08 -21.64
N SER A 548 12.53 -0.71 -22.78
CA SER A 548 11.44 -1.65 -23.01
C SER A 548 11.78 -2.63 -24.13
N LYS A 549 10.95 -3.67 -24.34
CA LYS A 549 11.21 -4.75 -25.32
C LYS A 549 11.36 -4.23 -26.76
N GLU A 550 10.71 -3.12 -27.09
CA GLU A 550 10.74 -2.51 -28.42
C GLU A 550 12.15 -1.97 -28.79
N PHE A 551 12.98 -1.71 -27.78
CA PHE A 551 14.37 -1.29 -27.98
C PHE A 551 15.28 -2.47 -28.33
N CYS A 552 14.87 -3.70 -28.00
CA CYS A 552 15.61 -4.91 -28.30
C CYS A 552 15.41 -5.34 -29.76
N ARG A 553 16.40 -6.03 -30.33
CA ARG A 553 16.32 -6.53 -31.69
C ARG A 553 15.18 -7.54 -31.84
N ILE A 554 14.61 -7.56 -33.04
CA ILE A 554 13.68 -8.59 -33.45
C ILE A 554 14.47 -9.86 -33.80
N GLU A 555 14.08 -10.99 -33.23
CA GLU A 555 14.57 -12.30 -33.60
C GLU A 555 13.43 -13.15 -34.16
N TYR A 556 13.76 -13.99 -35.14
CA TYR A 556 12.80 -14.88 -35.75
C TYR A 556 12.67 -16.15 -34.92
N VAL A 557 11.52 -16.30 -34.27
CA VAL A 557 11.22 -17.44 -33.41
C VAL A 557 10.41 -18.45 -34.19
N ARG A 558 10.81 -19.73 -34.15
CA ARG A 558 10.04 -20.81 -34.77
C ARG A 558 8.81 -21.09 -33.92
N GLN A 559 7.63 -20.85 -34.48
CA GLN A 559 6.35 -21.13 -33.83
C GLN A 559 5.58 -22.17 -34.65
N CYS A 560 5.12 -23.23 -34.01
CA CYS A 560 4.42 -24.34 -34.66
C CYS A 560 2.96 -24.39 -34.20
N TYR A 561 2.05 -24.63 -35.14
CA TYR A 561 0.60 -24.68 -34.94
C TYR A 561 0.03 -25.96 -35.57
N LEU A 562 -1.06 -26.49 -35.02
CA LEU A 562 -1.86 -27.52 -35.68
C LEU A 562 -2.91 -26.84 -36.54
N ILE A 563 -2.89 -27.11 -37.85
CA ILE A 563 -3.79 -26.47 -38.82
C ILE A 563 -4.71 -27.51 -39.45
N ARG A 564 -6.02 -27.26 -39.44
CA ARG A 564 -7.01 -28.16 -40.07
C ARG A 564 -6.77 -28.24 -41.58
N VAL A 565 -6.79 -29.46 -42.11
CA VAL A 565 -6.67 -29.71 -43.55
C VAL A 565 -7.89 -30.50 -44.03
N ASN A 566 -8.43 -30.10 -45.18
CA ASN A 566 -9.58 -30.78 -45.77
C ASN A 566 -9.16 -32.14 -46.31
N ASP A 567 -9.59 -33.22 -45.67
CA ASP A 567 -9.45 -34.59 -46.19
C ASP A 567 -10.50 -34.83 -47.30
N PRO A 568 -10.10 -35.35 -48.48
CA PRO A 568 -11.02 -35.76 -49.55
C PRO A 568 -12.16 -36.71 -49.11
N ASN A 569 -12.02 -37.42 -48.00
CA ASN A 569 -13.01 -38.36 -47.46
C ASN A 569 -13.88 -37.78 -46.35
N ASN A 570 -13.81 -36.46 -46.10
CA ASN A 570 -14.57 -35.77 -45.04
C ASN A 570 -14.23 -36.26 -43.61
N ALA A 571 -13.04 -36.84 -43.41
CA ALA A 571 -12.51 -37.20 -42.11
C ALA A 571 -11.78 -36.00 -41.47
N LEU A 572 -11.85 -35.87 -40.14
CA LEU A 572 -11.19 -34.80 -39.39
C LEU A 572 -9.66 -35.01 -39.47
N SER A 573 -8.95 -34.06 -40.08
CA SER A 573 -7.50 -34.12 -40.29
C SER A 573 -6.86 -32.76 -40.05
N CYS A 574 -5.63 -32.76 -39.53
CA CYS A 574 -4.84 -31.58 -39.21
C CYS A 574 -3.35 -31.87 -39.42
N GLU A 575 -2.57 -30.83 -39.68
CA GLU A 575 -1.14 -30.93 -39.94
C GLU A 575 -0.38 -29.94 -39.04
N LYS A 576 0.77 -30.37 -38.49
CA LYS A 576 1.69 -29.45 -37.79
C LYS A 576 2.41 -28.58 -38.80
N ARG A 577 2.18 -27.27 -38.73
CA ARG A 577 2.86 -26.27 -39.57
C ARG A 577 3.65 -25.31 -38.71
N CYS A 578 4.91 -25.11 -39.08
CA CYS A 578 5.82 -24.23 -38.36
C CYS A 578 6.16 -23.01 -39.21
N TYR A 579 6.17 -21.85 -38.56
CA TYR A 579 6.43 -20.57 -39.17
C TYR A 579 7.53 -19.84 -38.40
N SER A 580 8.25 -18.97 -39.10
CA SER A 580 9.32 -18.16 -38.54
C SER A 580 8.75 -16.78 -38.23
N VAL A 581 8.46 -16.47 -36.97
CA VAL A 581 7.71 -15.27 -36.56
C VAL A 581 8.66 -14.21 -35.99
N PRO A 582 8.67 -12.98 -36.54
CA PRO A 582 9.48 -11.89 -36.00
C PRO A 582 8.96 -11.49 -34.62
N THR A 583 9.80 -11.62 -33.59
CA THR A 583 9.45 -11.34 -32.19
C THR A 583 10.51 -10.44 -31.55
N PHE A 584 10.12 -9.39 -30.84
CA PHE A 584 11.05 -8.56 -30.06
C PHE A 584 11.73 -9.38 -28.96
N GLY A 585 13.02 -9.13 -28.72
CA GLY A 585 13.68 -9.60 -27.50
C GLY A 585 13.07 -9.01 -26.23
N ASP A 586 13.13 -9.76 -25.13
CA ASP A 586 12.57 -9.35 -23.86
C ASP A 586 13.49 -8.34 -23.16
N CYS A 587 12.91 -7.33 -22.49
CA CYS A 587 13.65 -6.42 -21.63
C CYS A 587 13.50 -6.83 -20.18
N VAL A 588 14.51 -7.51 -19.62
CA VAL A 588 14.46 -8.09 -18.27
C VAL A 588 15.57 -7.47 -17.42
N ASN A 589 15.20 -6.87 -16.29
CA ASN A 589 16.11 -6.13 -15.40
C ASN A 589 16.92 -5.05 -16.15
N GLY A 590 16.28 -4.38 -17.12
CA GLY A 590 16.91 -3.34 -17.94
C GLY A 590 17.94 -3.86 -18.95
N LEU A 591 17.96 -5.16 -19.26
CA LEU A 591 18.83 -5.75 -20.28
C LEU A 591 18.04 -6.55 -21.33
N CYS A 592 18.43 -6.43 -22.60
CA CYS A 592 17.84 -7.20 -23.68
C CYS A 592 18.19 -8.69 -23.54
N LYS A 593 17.20 -9.55 -23.69
CA LYS A 593 17.35 -11.00 -23.77
C LYS A 593 16.70 -11.54 -25.05
N PRO A 594 17.18 -12.67 -25.61
CA PRO A 594 16.50 -13.32 -26.71
C PRO A 594 15.06 -13.69 -26.31
N PRO A 595 14.09 -13.60 -27.23
CA PRO A 595 12.71 -13.98 -26.95
C PRO A 595 12.61 -15.47 -26.64
N ILE A 596 11.68 -15.83 -25.75
CA ILE A 596 11.42 -17.23 -25.39
C ILE A 596 10.72 -17.95 -26.56
N THR A 597 11.26 -19.09 -27.00
CA THR A 597 10.63 -19.95 -28.01
C THR A 597 9.43 -20.69 -27.40
N PRO A 598 8.21 -20.55 -27.93
CA PRO A 598 7.05 -21.29 -27.46
C PRO A 598 7.24 -22.80 -27.61
N GLN A 599 6.63 -23.58 -26.71
CA GLN A 599 6.64 -25.04 -26.79
C GLN A 599 5.88 -25.51 -28.04
N GLU A 600 6.52 -26.35 -28.87
CA GLU A 600 5.90 -26.84 -30.09
C GLU A 600 4.81 -27.90 -29.80
N PRO A 601 3.64 -27.85 -30.48
CA PRO A 601 2.66 -28.92 -30.41
C PRO A 601 3.22 -30.25 -30.94
N ALA A 602 2.71 -31.35 -30.39
CA ALA A 602 3.01 -32.70 -30.85
C ALA A 602 2.50 -32.93 -32.28
N THR A 603 3.17 -33.79 -33.04
CA THR A 603 2.72 -34.20 -34.38
C THR A 603 1.43 -35.02 -34.24
N PRO A 604 0.36 -34.73 -35.00
CA PRO A 604 -0.88 -35.49 -34.91
C PRO A 604 -0.66 -36.90 -35.45
N THR A 605 -1.13 -37.90 -34.72
CA THR A 605 -1.01 -39.34 -35.06
C THR A 605 -2.37 -40.01 -35.24
N THR A 606 -3.44 -39.41 -34.72
CA THR A 606 -4.81 -39.90 -34.83
C THR A 606 -5.79 -38.76 -35.15
N PRO A 607 -6.97 -39.06 -35.73
CA PRO A 607 -8.01 -38.04 -35.96
C PRO A 607 -8.49 -37.34 -34.68
N ALA A 608 -8.34 -37.96 -33.51
CA ALA A 608 -8.72 -37.36 -32.23
C ALA A 608 -7.83 -36.15 -31.87
N ASP A 609 -6.56 -36.16 -32.30
CA ASP A 609 -5.59 -35.06 -32.08
C ASP A 609 -6.02 -33.76 -32.78
N CYS A 610 -6.97 -33.86 -33.73
CA CYS A 610 -7.46 -32.75 -34.54
C CYS A 610 -8.80 -32.17 -34.05
N SER A 611 -9.36 -32.71 -32.95
CA SER A 611 -10.67 -32.32 -32.41
C SER A 611 -10.64 -31.28 -31.28
N GLY A 612 -9.44 -30.81 -30.89
CA GLY A 612 -9.25 -29.82 -29.83
C GLY A 612 -9.43 -28.36 -30.30
N GLU A 613 -9.63 -27.46 -29.33
CA GLU A 613 -9.72 -26.00 -29.56
C GLU A 613 -8.37 -25.38 -29.99
N ASP A 614 -7.25 -26.06 -29.71
CA ASP A 614 -5.90 -25.63 -30.08
C ASP A 614 -5.55 -25.83 -31.57
N VAL A 615 -6.50 -26.34 -32.35
CA VAL A 615 -6.35 -26.60 -33.79
C VAL A 615 -6.97 -25.45 -34.58
N LEU A 616 -6.13 -24.70 -35.29
CA LEU A 616 -6.53 -23.49 -36.01
C LEU A 616 -7.00 -23.83 -37.44
N ASP A 617 -7.94 -23.04 -37.96
CA ASP A 617 -8.36 -23.14 -39.37
C ASP A 617 -7.37 -22.44 -40.32
N SER A 618 -6.56 -21.51 -39.79
CA SER A 618 -5.53 -20.76 -40.51
C SER A 618 -4.46 -20.27 -39.53
N PRO A 619 -3.22 -19.97 -39.98
CA PRO A 619 -2.23 -19.38 -39.10
C PRO A 619 -2.73 -18.06 -38.47
N PRO A 620 -2.35 -17.75 -37.22
CA PRO A 620 -2.87 -16.58 -36.48
C PRO A 620 -2.23 -15.25 -36.89
N PHE A 621 -1.55 -15.21 -38.03
CA PHE A 621 -0.90 -14.03 -38.61
C PHE A 621 -1.12 -14.03 -40.12
N ASN A 622 -1.15 -12.84 -40.70
CA ASN A 622 -1.30 -12.67 -42.14
C ASN A 622 0.03 -13.01 -42.84
N LEU A 623 0.00 -13.92 -43.81
CA LEU A 623 1.20 -14.35 -44.54
C LEU A 623 1.83 -13.24 -45.38
N SER A 624 1.12 -12.14 -45.64
CA SER A 624 1.66 -10.94 -46.29
C SER A 624 2.51 -10.07 -45.37
N ASP A 625 2.50 -10.33 -44.06
CA ASP A 625 3.14 -9.51 -43.04
C ASP A 625 4.39 -10.20 -42.44
N LEU A 626 4.75 -11.37 -42.98
CA LEU A 626 6.03 -12.09 -42.80
C LEU A 626 6.96 -11.78 -43.97
#